data_AF-A0A6I3XLP8-F1
#
_entry.id   AF-A0A6I3XLP8-F1
#
_cell.length_a   1.000
_cell.length_b   1.000
_cell.length_c   1.000
_cell.angle_alpha   90.00
_cell.angle_beta   90.00
_cell.angle_gamma   90.00
#
_symmetry.space_group_name_H-M   'P 1'
#
loop_
_entity.id
_entity.type
_entity.pdbx_description
1 polymer ?
#
loop_
_entity_poly.entity_id
_entity_poly.type
_entity_poly.pdbx_seq_one_letter_code
_entity_poly.pdbx_strand_id
1 'polypeptide(L)'
;MKLPVIAAAALALSAPLAAQAEATSSAHFSNFHYEVIDLDLNDGIDAALTLDESAIVLTAGFYPTTTTFPEPFDYRVGDGTVGATVGGGSASVSMANGTAGLSASFSGAQGEMFGTAAIGHAFSLTANTRLVLHADADASSTFTATHHGYSHAELFISYLDDPFEVEDTVIYDSLVSNFGNNAARGLTVSLSTGAQGIDGNLGLAAGSFATVSAVPEPSQYAMFALGLAGLGWRLRRSRNRKSGNP
;
A
#
# COMPACT_ATOMS: atom_id res chain seq x y z
N MET A 1 -10.63 39.49 48.14
CA MET A 1 -10.65 38.01 48.00
C MET A 1 -11.58 37.61 46.84
N LYS A 2 -11.04 37.31 45.66
CA LYS A 2 -11.75 36.64 44.54
C LYS A 2 -10.72 35.87 43.70
N LEU A 3 -10.38 34.66 44.13
CA LEU A 3 -9.37 33.81 43.49
C LEU A 3 -9.81 32.39 43.06
N PRO A 4 -11.10 31.94 43.09
CA PRO A 4 -11.40 30.56 42.69
C PRO A 4 -11.83 30.35 41.23
N VAL A 5 -12.05 31.41 40.42
CA VAL A 5 -12.68 31.24 39.08
C VAL A 5 -11.68 30.91 37.96
N ILE A 6 -10.38 31.22 38.13
CA ILE A 6 -9.37 31.00 37.08
C ILE A 6 -8.89 29.53 37.02
N ALA A 7 -9.01 28.77 38.11
CA ALA A 7 -8.55 27.38 38.16
C ALA A 7 -9.48 26.39 37.44
N ALA A 8 -10.80 26.67 37.38
CA ALA A 8 -11.78 25.76 36.76
C ALA A 8 -11.77 25.80 35.22
N ALA A 9 -11.39 26.93 34.62
CA ALA A 9 -11.28 27.05 33.16
C ALA A 9 -10.03 26.34 32.59
N ALA A 10 -8.99 26.13 33.41
CA ALA A 10 -7.77 25.44 32.98
C ALA A 10 -7.92 23.91 32.91
N LEU A 11 -8.84 23.31 33.67
CA LEU A 11 -9.07 21.86 33.65
C LEU A 11 -9.94 21.40 32.46
N ALA A 12 -10.89 22.22 32.00
CA ALA A 12 -11.80 21.85 30.91
C ALA A 12 -11.15 21.86 29.50
N LEU A 13 -9.94 22.39 29.37
CA LEU A 13 -9.16 22.42 28.11
C LEU A 13 -8.20 21.23 27.97
N SER A 14 -8.21 20.26 28.89
CA SER A 14 -7.17 19.23 28.99
C SER A 14 -7.53 17.84 28.47
N ALA A 15 -8.69 17.65 27.83
CA ALA A 15 -9.06 16.34 27.30
C ALA A 15 -9.42 16.37 25.81
N PRO A 16 -8.44 16.41 24.89
CA PRO A 16 -8.65 15.85 23.58
C PRO A 16 -8.60 14.32 23.71
N LEU A 17 -9.76 13.68 23.90
CA LEU A 17 -10.00 12.33 23.40
C LEU A 17 -10.07 12.44 21.87
N ALA A 18 -8.93 12.72 21.25
CA ALA A 18 -8.80 12.53 19.81
C ALA A 18 -8.88 11.01 19.61
N ALA A 19 -10.01 10.53 19.10
CA ALA A 19 -10.02 9.23 18.44
C ALA A 19 -8.87 9.28 17.43
N GLN A 20 -7.82 8.50 17.68
CA GLN A 20 -6.73 8.41 16.73
C GLN A 20 -7.34 7.89 15.43
N ALA A 21 -7.19 8.65 14.36
CA ALA A 21 -7.56 8.16 13.04
C ALA A 21 -6.78 6.86 12.81
N GLU A 22 -7.41 5.88 12.18
CA GLU A 22 -6.75 4.65 11.80
C GLU A 22 -6.59 4.70 10.28
N ALA A 23 -5.38 4.53 9.78
CA ALA A 23 -5.17 4.18 8.38
C ALA A 23 -5.57 2.72 8.24
N THR A 24 -6.55 2.42 7.43
CA THR A 24 -6.88 1.07 6.96
C THR A 24 -6.73 1.00 5.44
N SER A 25 -6.32 -0.16 4.96
CA SER A 25 -6.34 -0.53 3.56
C SER A 25 -6.69 -2.02 3.42
N SER A 26 -7.29 -2.38 2.29
CA SER A 26 -7.50 -3.76 1.89
C SER A 26 -7.39 -3.91 0.37
N ALA A 27 -6.92 -5.08 -0.07
CA ALA A 27 -6.98 -5.51 -1.46
C ALA A 27 -7.46 -6.96 -1.51
N HIS A 28 -8.22 -7.29 -2.54
CA HIS A 28 -8.74 -8.61 -2.79
C HIS A 28 -8.71 -8.91 -4.29
N PHE A 29 -8.31 -10.13 -4.64
CA PHE A 29 -8.51 -10.66 -5.99
C PHE A 29 -9.15 -12.05 -5.94
N SER A 30 -9.97 -12.33 -6.95
CA SER A 30 -10.70 -13.59 -7.10
C SER A 30 -10.98 -13.89 -8.58
N ASN A 31 -11.55 -15.07 -8.86
CA ASN A 31 -12.01 -15.48 -10.19
C ASN A 31 -10.94 -15.37 -11.29
N PHE A 32 -9.68 -15.66 -10.96
CA PHE A 32 -8.62 -15.72 -11.95
C PHE A 32 -8.89 -16.84 -12.97
N HIS A 33 -8.89 -16.48 -14.25
CA HIS A 33 -9.00 -17.42 -15.36
C HIS A 33 -8.34 -16.85 -16.62
N TYR A 34 -8.16 -17.71 -17.62
CA TYR A 34 -7.54 -17.31 -18.88
C TYR A 34 -8.25 -17.96 -20.07
N GLU A 35 -8.12 -17.31 -21.23
CA GLU A 35 -8.56 -17.79 -22.53
C GLU A 35 -7.36 -17.89 -23.48
N VAL A 36 -7.32 -18.96 -24.27
CA VAL A 36 -6.31 -19.18 -25.32
C VAL A 36 -7.05 -19.30 -26.65
N ILE A 37 -6.75 -18.39 -27.57
CA ILE A 37 -7.49 -18.22 -28.83
C ILE A 37 -6.53 -18.39 -29.99
N ASP A 38 -6.85 -19.31 -30.90
CA ASP A 38 -6.18 -19.45 -32.18
C ASP A 38 -6.55 -18.28 -33.11
N LEU A 39 -5.54 -17.58 -33.62
CA LEU A 39 -5.69 -16.44 -34.52
C LEU A 39 -5.65 -16.84 -36.01
N ASP A 40 -5.17 -18.05 -36.35
CA ASP A 40 -5.15 -18.59 -37.72
C ASP A 40 -5.39 -20.11 -37.77
N LEU A 41 -6.66 -20.50 -37.84
CA LEU A 41 -7.08 -21.90 -37.95
C LEU A 41 -6.53 -22.68 -39.16
N ASN A 42 -5.84 -22.03 -40.11
CA ASN A 42 -5.32 -22.67 -41.33
C ASN A 42 -3.80 -22.90 -41.32
N ASP A 43 -3.08 -22.46 -40.30
CA ASP A 43 -1.62 -22.60 -40.24
C ASP A 43 -1.15 -23.99 -39.75
N GLY A 44 -2.08 -24.79 -39.21
CA GLY A 44 -1.81 -26.13 -38.67
C GLY A 44 -1.10 -26.12 -37.30
N ILE A 45 -1.11 -25.00 -36.59
CA ILE A 45 -0.55 -24.83 -35.25
C ILE A 45 -1.70 -24.72 -34.25
N ASP A 46 -1.83 -25.69 -33.36
CA ASP A 46 -2.82 -25.62 -32.29
C ASP A 46 -2.45 -24.51 -31.29
N ALA A 47 -3.42 -23.67 -30.94
CA ALA A 47 -3.27 -22.68 -29.88
C ALA A 47 -3.08 -23.36 -28.51
N ALA A 48 -1.93 -23.14 -27.88
CA ALA A 48 -1.58 -23.74 -26.60
C ALA A 48 -0.86 -22.75 -25.68
N LEU A 49 -1.23 -22.83 -24.40
CA LEU A 49 -0.53 -22.21 -23.27
C LEU A 49 0.03 -23.32 -22.39
N THR A 50 1.34 -23.31 -22.18
CA THR A 50 1.98 -24.13 -21.15
C THR A 50 2.31 -23.24 -19.97
N LEU A 51 2.00 -23.71 -18.76
CA LEU A 51 2.35 -23.03 -17.51
C LEU A 51 3.32 -23.92 -16.74
N ASP A 52 4.41 -23.31 -16.26
CA ASP A 52 5.30 -23.95 -15.31
C ASP A 52 4.76 -23.84 -13.87
N GLU A 53 5.52 -24.38 -12.92
CA GLU A 53 5.21 -24.33 -11.50
C GLU A 53 4.99 -22.87 -11.04
N SER A 54 3.94 -22.66 -10.25
CA SER A 54 3.62 -21.34 -9.72
C SER A 54 4.57 -20.93 -8.61
N ALA A 55 5.01 -19.67 -8.65
CA ALA A 55 5.64 -19.02 -7.53
C ALA A 55 4.61 -18.15 -6.82
N ILE A 56 4.33 -18.47 -5.57
CA ILE A 56 3.45 -17.70 -4.69
C ILE A 56 4.29 -17.11 -3.59
N VAL A 57 4.17 -15.80 -3.36
CA VAL A 57 4.87 -15.11 -2.27
C VAL A 57 3.88 -14.24 -1.50
N LEU A 58 3.79 -14.46 -0.20
CA LEU A 58 3.03 -13.65 0.74
C LEU A 58 4.00 -12.95 1.68
N THR A 59 3.82 -11.65 1.93
CA THR A 59 4.58 -10.92 2.94
C THR A 59 3.68 -10.01 3.76
N ALA A 60 3.98 -9.86 5.04
CA ALA A 60 3.39 -8.85 5.91
C ALA A 60 4.47 -8.27 6.81
N GLY A 61 4.42 -6.97 7.07
CA GLY A 61 5.43 -6.34 7.91
C GLY A 61 5.09 -4.95 8.40
N PHE A 62 6.02 -4.40 9.18
CA PHE A 62 5.96 -3.05 9.72
C PHE A 62 7.26 -2.30 9.49
N TYR A 63 7.19 -1.12 8.88
CA TYR A 63 8.30 -0.16 8.82
C TYR A 63 8.13 0.91 9.91
N PRO A 64 8.97 0.96 10.96
CA PRO A 64 8.96 2.06 11.92
C PRO A 64 9.39 3.39 11.28
N THR A 65 10.28 3.31 10.28
CA THR A 65 10.64 4.39 9.34
C THR A 65 10.92 3.79 7.96
N THR A 66 10.84 4.60 6.90
CA THR A 66 11.11 4.19 5.50
C THR A 66 12.58 3.81 5.22
N THR A 67 13.46 3.93 6.21
CA THR A 67 14.91 3.69 6.08
C THR A 67 15.39 2.45 6.83
N THR A 68 14.50 1.77 7.52
CA THR A 68 14.81 0.60 8.35
C THR A 68 14.26 -0.66 7.73
N PHE A 69 14.84 -1.82 8.07
CA PHE A 69 14.22 -3.09 7.72
C PHE A 69 12.89 -3.25 8.45
N PRO A 70 11.91 -3.94 7.83
CA PRO A 70 10.62 -4.13 8.46
C PRO A 70 10.75 -5.08 9.65
N GLU A 71 10.16 -4.73 10.78
CA GLU A 71 10.12 -5.56 11.98
C GLU A 71 8.85 -5.28 12.80
N PRO A 72 7.98 -6.28 13.04
CA PRO A 72 8.08 -7.65 12.58
C PRO A 72 7.92 -7.77 11.06
N PHE A 73 8.48 -8.84 10.50
CA PHE A 73 8.34 -9.23 9.10
C PHE A 73 8.07 -10.73 9.03
N ASP A 74 6.98 -11.09 8.35
CA ASP A 74 6.58 -12.47 8.13
C ASP A 74 6.44 -12.71 6.62
N TYR A 75 6.91 -13.86 6.16
CA TYR A 75 6.90 -14.22 4.75
C TYR A 75 6.64 -15.71 4.55
N ARG A 76 5.98 -16.02 3.44
CA ARG A 76 5.62 -17.40 3.09
C ARG A 76 5.64 -17.60 1.58
N VAL A 77 6.09 -18.78 1.17
CA VAL A 77 5.92 -19.29 -0.19
C VAL A 77 4.75 -20.26 -0.21
N GLY A 78 3.89 -20.15 -1.23
CA GLY A 78 2.68 -20.97 -1.35
C GLY A 78 1.47 -20.43 -0.57
N ASP A 79 0.36 -21.15 -0.66
CA ASP A 79 -0.88 -20.83 0.04
C ASP A 79 -0.70 -20.79 1.56
N GLY A 80 -1.48 -19.94 2.21
CA GLY A 80 -1.52 -19.80 3.67
C GLY A 80 -1.79 -18.37 4.11
N THR A 81 -1.40 -18.07 5.34
CA THR A 81 -1.57 -16.75 5.95
C THR A 81 -0.26 -16.31 6.59
N VAL A 82 0.11 -15.06 6.39
CA VAL A 82 1.19 -14.36 7.09
C VAL A 82 0.63 -13.12 7.77
N GLY A 83 1.26 -12.68 8.85
CA GLY A 83 0.81 -11.51 9.58
C GLY A 83 1.89 -10.82 10.38
N ALA A 84 1.70 -9.51 10.58
CA ALA A 84 2.58 -8.67 11.37
C ALA A 84 1.72 -7.82 12.32
N THR A 85 2.13 -7.72 13.59
CA THR A 85 1.40 -6.94 14.61
C THR A 85 2.37 -6.15 15.45
N VAL A 86 2.06 -4.87 15.66
CA VAL A 86 2.75 -3.96 16.59
C VAL A 86 1.72 -3.27 17.47
N GLY A 87 2.17 -2.55 18.50
CA GLY A 87 1.24 -1.87 19.42
C GLY A 87 0.30 -0.87 18.74
N GLY A 88 0.67 -0.34 17.56
CA GLY A 88 -0.10 0.62 16.80
C GLY A 88 -0.86 0.06 15.59
N GLY A 89 -0.79 -1.24 15.28
CA GLY A 89 -1.45 -1.75 14.08
C GLY A 89 -1.14 -3.21 13.72
N SER A 90 -1.78 -3.69 12.67
CA SER A 90 -1.61 -5.04 12.15
C SER A 90 -1.68 -5.09 10.62
N ALA A 91 -1.06 -6.10 10.04
CA ALA A 91 -1.20 -6.47 8.64
C ALA A 91 -1.43 -7.97 8.55
N SER A 92 -2.29 -8.39 7.64
CA SER A 92 -2.62 -9.78 7.38
C SER A 92 -2.71 -10.01 5.89
N VAL A 93 -2.07 -11.06 5.40
CA VAL A 93 -2.19 -11.53 4.03
C VAL A 93 -2.58 -12.99 4.07
N SER A 94 -3.66 -13.34 3.41
CA SER A 94 -4.10 -14.72 3.24
C SER A 94 -4.30 -15.04 1.78
N MET A 95 -3.87 -16.22 1.35
CA MET A 95 -4.13 -16.72 0.02
C MET A 95 -4.50 -18.20 0.06
N ALA A 96 -5.55 -18.55 -0.68
CA ALA A 96 -5.98 -19.92 -0.87
C ALA A 96 -6.72 -20.04 -2.20
N ASN A 97 -6.42 -21.09 -2.98
CA ASN A 97 -7.14 -21.42 -4.22
C ASN A 97 -7.23 -20.24 -5.21
N GLY A 98 -6.12 -19.52 -5.42
CA GLY A 98 -6.06 -18.38 -6.36
C GLY A 98 -6.85 -17.14 -5.92
N THR A 99 -7.31 -17.11 -4.67
CA THR A 99 -7.97 -15.96 -4.05
C THR A 99 -7.08 -15.40 -2.95
N ALA A 100 -6.77 -14.11 -2.99
CA ALA A 100 -6.04 -13.46 -1.90
C ALA A 100 -6.87 -12.36 -1.23
N GLY A 101 -6.69 -12.22 0.07
CA GLY A 101 -7.18 -11.12 0.88
C GLY A 101 -6.04 -10.50 1.65
N LEU A 102 -5.93 -9.18 1.56
CA LEU A 102 -4.91 -8.38 2.22
C LEU A 102 -5.59 -7.30 3.04
N SER A 103 -5.08 -7.06 4.24
CA SER A 103 -5.46 -5.92 5.04
C SER A 103 -4.25 -5.37 5.78
N ALA A 104 -4.20 -4.04 5.92
CA ALA A 104 -3.27 -3.37 6.80
C ALA A 104 -4.01 -2.27 7.56
N SER A 105 -3.75 -2.15 8.86
CA SER A 105 -4.23 -1.06 9.67
C SER A 105 -3.17 -0.49 10.60
N PHE A 106 -3.16 0.83 10.77
CA PHE A 106 -2.18 1.51 11.61
C PHE A 106 -2.75 2.80 12.20
N SER A 107 -2.58 2.96 13.51
CA SER A 107 -2.98 4.10 14.33
C SER A 107 -1.81 4.67 15.15
N GLY A 108 -0.58 4.18 14.94
CA GLY A 108 0.60 4.68 15.63
C GLY A 108 0.98 6.10 15.20
N ALA A 109 1.89 6.73 15.94
CA ALA A 109 2.33 8.11 15.67
C ALA A 109 3.21 8.25 14.41
N GLN A 110 3.88 7.17 14.01
CA GLN A 110 4.65 7.07 12.77
C GLN A 110 4.83 5.62 12.35
N GLY A 111 5.01 5.38 11.07
CA GLY A 111 5.35 4.07 10.52
C GLY A 111 4.33 3.57 9.50
N GLU A 112 4.56 2.38 8.97
CA GLU A 112 3.75 1.78 7.92
C GLU A 112 3.58 0.29 8.14
N MET A 113 2.33 -0.15 8.24
CA MET A 113 1.96 -1.57 8.11
C MET A 113 1.77 -1.89 6.64
N PHE A 114 2.28 -3.03 6.19
CA PHE A 114 2.05 -3.49 4.82
C PHE A 114 1.76 -4.98 4.75
N GLY A 115 1.04 -5.35 3.70
CA GLY A 115 0.85 -6.73 3.26
C GLY A 115 0.92 -6.79 1.74
N THR A 116 1.62 -7.78 1.20
CA THR A 116 1.64 -8.06 -0.25
C THR A 116 1.44 -9.53 -0.54
N ALA A 117 0.82 -9.81 -1.68
CA ALA A 117 0.65 -11.14 -2.24
C ALA A 117 0.99 -11.08 -3.72
N ALA A 118 1.81 -12.00 -4.19
CA ALA A 118 2.10 -12.16 -5.61
C ALA A 118 2.01 -13.64 -5.98
N ILE A 119 1.41 -13.91 -7.13
CA ILE A 119 1.41 -15.22 -7.79
C ILE A 119 1.89 -15.03 -9.21
N GLY A 120 2.87 -15.82 -9.62
CA GLY A 120 3.44 -15.79 -10.97
C GLY A 120 3.61 -17.20 -11.53
N HIS A 121 3.48 -17.32 -12.84
CA HIS A 121 3.79 -18.51 -13.62
C HIS A 121 4.71 -18.11 -14.76
N ALA A 122 5.79 -18.86 -14.96
CA ALA A 122 6.42 -18.85 -16.27
C ALA A 122 5.47 -19.53 -17.27
N PHE A 123 5.43 -19.02 -18.50
CA PHE A 123 4.57 -19.54 -19.54
C PHE A 123 5.30 -19.65 -20.87
N SER A 124 4.78 -20.55 -21.73
CA SER A 124 5.04 -20.56 -23.16
C SER A 124 3.73 -20.52 -23.92
N LEU A 125 3.67 -19.69 -24.96
CA LEU A 125 2.50 -19.50 -25.82
C LEU A 125 2.90 -19.77 -27.28
N THR A 126 2.11 -20.57 -27.99
CA THR A 126 2.37 -20.91 -29.39
C THR A 126 2.27 -19.70 -30.32
N ALA A 127 2.77 -19.85 -31.56
CA ALA A 127 2.59 -18.86 -32.61
C ALA A 127 1.09 -18.62 -32.92
N ASN A 128 0.78 -17.47 -33.51
CA ASN A 128 -0.56 -17.07 -33.96
C ASN A 128 -1.64 -17.32 -32.91
N THR A 129 -1.33 -17.04 -31.64
CA THR A 129 -2.19 -17.33 -30.50
C THR A 129 -2.41 -16.05 -29.70
N ARG A 130 -3.63 -15.86 -29.20
CA ARG A 130 -3.96 -14.81 -28.23
C ARG A 130 -4.22 -15.41 -26.86
N LEU A 131 -3.55 -14.88 -25.86
CA LEU A 131 -3.81 -15.12 -24.46
C LEU A 131 -4.60 -13.94 -23.89
N VAL A 132 -5.69 -14.22 -23.18
CA VAL A 132 -6.43 -13.21 -22.42
C VAL A 132 -6.51 -13.67 -20.96
N LEU A 133 -6.10 -12.81 -20.04
CA LEU A 133 -6.17 -13.05 -18.60
C LEU A 133 -7.29 -12.22 -18.00
N HIS A 134 -7.98 -12.79 -17.02
CA HIS A 134 -9.08 -12.15 -16.31
C HIS A 134 -8.94 -12.35 -14.80
N ALA A 135 -9.31 -11.33 -14.04
CA ALA A 135 -9.48 -11.43 -12.59
C ALA A 135 -10.48 -10.38 -12.10
N ASP A 136 -11.17 -10.66 -11.00
CA ASP A 136 -11.97 -9.67 -10.29
C ASP A 136 -11.14 -9.08 -9.15
N ALA A 137 -11.12 -7.75 -9.05
CA ALA A 137 -10.37 -7.03 -8.01
C ALA A 137 -11.27 -6.08 -7.22
N ASP A 138 -11.02 -6.00 -5.91
CA ASP A 138 -11.57 -4.99 -4.98
C ASP A 138 -10.42 -4.39 -4.16
N ALA A 139 -10.42 -3.07 -4.03
CA ALA A 139 -9.42 -2.33 -3.29
C ALA A 139 -10.10 -1.19 -2.52
N SER A 140 -9.83 -1.13 -1.22
CA SER A 140 -10.33 -0.07 -0.35
C SER A 140 -9.22 0.54 0.49
N SER A 141 -9.35 1.82 0.78
CA SER A 141 -8.42 2.56 1.63
C SER A 141 -9.18 3.60 2.45
N THR A 142 -8.53 4.11 3.49
CA THR A 142 -8.97 5.30 4.23
C THR A 142 -7.94 6.41 4.07
N PHE A 143 -8.37 7.64 4.28
CA PHE A 143 -7.47 8.78 4.20
C PHE A 143 -7.87 9.89 5.16
N THR A 144 -6.89 10.41 5.87
CA THR A 144 -6.98 11.65 6.65
C THR A 144 -5.72 12.49 6.39
N ALA A 145 -5.64 13.68 7.00
CA ALA A 145 -4.47 14.56 6.85
C ALA A 145 -3.15 13.93 7.35
N THR A 146 -3.21 12.91 8.21
CA THR A 146 -2.02 12.29 8.82
C THR A 146 -1.95 10.77 8.64
N HIS A 147 -3.04 10.14 8.22
CA HIS A 147 -3.16 8.69 8.06
C HIS A 147 -3.54 8.38 6.61
N HIS A 148 -2.77 7.53 5.95
CA HIS A 148 -2.94 7.22 4.54
C HIS A 148 -3.03 5.70 4.36
N GLY A 149 -4.14 5.24 3.79
CA GLY A 149 -4.25 3.91 3.21
C GLY A 149 -3.92 3.95 1.72
N TYR A 150 -3.24 2.92 1.24
CA TYR A 150 -3.03 2.65 -0.17
C TYR A 150 -3.21 1.16 -0.42
N SER A 151 -3.99 0.79 -1.42
CA SER A 151 -4.12 -0.60 -1.85
C SER A 151 -4.18 -0.70 -3.35
N HIS A 152 -3.68 -1.82 -3.87
CA HIS A 152 -3.71 -2.11 -5.29
C HIS A 152 -3.90 -3.60 -5.55
N ALA A 153 -4.42 -3.91 -6.73
CA ALA A 153 -4.41 -5.22 -7.34
C ALA A 153 -4.02 -5.05 -8.81
N GLU A 154 -3.21 -5.96 -9.31
CA GLU A 154 -2.61 -5.91 -10.64
C GLU A 154 -2.64 -7.31 -11.27
N LEU A 155 -2.97 -7.33 -12.55
CA LEU A 155 -2.82 -8.47 -13.43
C LEU A 155 -1.77 -8.11 -14.47
N PHE A 156 -0.79 -9.00 -14.71
CA PHE A 156 0.32 -8.69 -15.59
C PHE A 156 0.75 -9.87 -16.47
N ILE A 157 1.41 -9.52 -17.57
CA ILE A 157 2.20 -10.39 -18.43
C ILE A 157 3.53 -9.67 -18.69
N SER A 158 4.67 -10.32 -18.43
CA SER A 158 6.00 -9.85 -18.84
C SER A 158 6.65 -10.85 -19.78
N TYR A 159 7.38 -10.39 -20.79
CA TYR A 159 8.05 -11.25 -21.76
C TYR A 159 9.16 -10.48 -22.48
N LEU A 160 10.06 -11.19 -23.17
CA LEU A 160 11.12 -10.58 -23.99
C LEU A 160 10.68 -10.56 -25.46
N ASP A 161 10.62 -9.38 -26.08
CA ASP A 161 10.32 -9.22 -27.51
C ASP A 161 11.49 -9.68 -28.39
N ASP A 162 12.73 -9.49 -27.92
CA ASP A 162 13.97 -9.93 -28.57
C ASP A 162 14.87 -10.64 -27.54
N PRO A 163 15.39 -11.84 -27.81
CA PRO A 163 16.32 -12.53 -26.90
C PRO A 163 17.64 -11.78 -26.63
N PHE A 164 17.94 -10.73 -27.40
CA PHE A 164 19.10 -9.85 -27.18
C PHE A 164 18.75 -8.58 -26.38
N GLU A 165 17.47 -8.33 -26.10
CA GLU A 165 17.05 -7.27 -25.19
C GLU A 165 17.29 -7.67 -23.74
N VAL A 166 17.49 -6.65 -22.91
CA VAL A 166 17.81 -6.80 -21.48
C VAL A 166 16.60 -6.47 -20.59
N GLU A 167 15.56 -5.88 -21.18
CA GLU A 167 14.39 -5.39 -20.46
C GLU A 167 13.13 -6.12 -20.94
N ASP A 168 12.31 -6.59 -20.01
CA ASP A 168 11.04 -7.23 -20.31
C ASP A 168 10.02 -6.19 -20.78
N THR A 169 9.24 -6.53 -21.82
CA THR A 169 7.99 -5.86 -22.12
C THR A 169 6.94 -6.30 -21.09
N VAL A 170 6.31 -5.35 -20.40
CA VAL A 170 5.26 -5.62 -19.40
C VAL A 170 3.93 -5.03 -19.86
N ILE A 171 2.91 -5.87 -19.93
CA ILE A 171 1.51 -5.50 -20.16
C ILE A 171 0.74 -5.77 -18.88
N TYR A 172 0.07 -4.77 -18.34
CA TYR A 172 -0.66 -4.90 -17.08
C TYR A 172 -1.97 -4.13 -17.07
N ASP A 173 -2.88 -4.58 -16.21
CA ASP A 173 -4.09 -3.87 -15.84
C ASP A 173 -4.18 -3.81 -14.32
N SER A 174 -4.37 -2.61 -13.76
CA SER A 174 -4.28 -2.37 -12.33
C SER A 174 -5.50 -1.62 -11.78
N LEU A 175 -5.95 -2.04 -10.61
CA LEU A 175 -6.91 -1.34 -9.78
C LEU A 175 -6.19 -0.74 -8.58
N VAL A 176 -6.40 0.55 -8.33
CA VAL A 176 -5.78 1.25 -7.20
C VAL A 176 -6.87 1.93 -6.38
N SER A 177 -6.78 1.78 -5.06
CA SER A 177 -7.49 2.60 -4.10
C SER A 177 -6.50 3.44 -3.30
N ASN A 178 -6.77 4.74 -3.30
CA ASN A 178 -6.02 5.75 -2.61
C ASN A 178 -6.96 6.89 -2.20
N PHE A 179 -6.55 7.66 -1.19
CA PHE A 179 -7.33 8.81 -0.71
C PHE A 179 -8.72 8.47 -0.19
N GLY A 180 -8.93 7.26 0.35
CA GLY A 180 -10.16 6.92 1.04
C GLY A 180 -11.28 6.41 0.14
N ASN A 181 -10.98 6.09 -1.12
CA ASN A 181 -11.98 5.56 -2.05
C ASN A 181 -12.11 4.03 -1.92
N ASN A 182 -13.25 3.51 -2.39
CA ASN A 182 -13.40 2.09 -2.69
C ASN A 182 -13.46 1.91 -4.21
N ALA A 183 -12.81 0.88 -4.73
CA ALA A 183 -12.78 0.58 -6.14
C ALA A 183 -12.93 -0.93 -6.34
N ALA A 184 -13.79 -1.33 -7.28
CA ALA A 184 -13.99 -2.73 -7.64
C ALA A 184 -14.28 -2.83 -9.14
N ARG A 185 -13.58 -3.73 -9.84
CA ARG A 185 -13.82 -4.06 -11.26
C ARG A 185 -13.09 -5.33 -11.67
N GLY A 186 -13.49 -5.87 -12.83
CA GLY A 186 -12.68 -6.84 -13.55
C GLY A 186 -11.41 -6.19 -14.11
N LEU A 187 -10.30 -6.93 -14.02
CA LEU A 187 -9.03 -6.68 -14.67
C LEU A 187 -8.91 -7.55 -15.91
N THR A 188 -8.30 -7.03 -16.98
CA THR A 188 -8.07 -7.81 -18.19
C THR A 188 -6.77 -7.42 -18.87
N VAL A 189 -5.94 -8.42 -19.18
CA VAL A 189 -4.71 -8.25 -19.94
C VAL A 189 -4.76 -9.19 -21.14
N SER A 190 -4.26 -8.75 -22.29
CA SER A 190 -4.18 -9.60 -23.47
C SER A 190 -2.83 -9.49 -24.16
N LEU A 191 -2.34 -10.63 -24.64
CA LEU A 191 -1.12 -10.77 -25.43
C LEU A 191 -1.47 -11.53 -26.71
N SER A 192 -0.88 -11.15 -27.85
CA SER A 192 -1.03 -11.90 -29.10
C SER A 192 0.35 -12.16 -29.69
N THR A 193 0.61 -13.41 -30.07
CA THR A 193 1.84 -13.79 -30.77
C THR A 193 1.67 -13.64 -32.28
N GLY A 194 2.79 -13.43 -32.96
CA GLY A 194 2.88 -13.50 -34.41
C GLY A 194 3.26 -14.90 -34.88
N ALA A 195 4.03 -14.99 -35.96
CA ALA A 195 4.48 -16.26 -36.53
C ALA A 195 5.47 -17.07 -35.66
N GLN A 196 5.83 -16.57 -34.47
CA GLN A 196 6.68 -17.24 -33.50
C GLN A 196 5.95 -17.30 -32.16
N GLY A 197 6.17 -18.38 -31.41
CA GLY A 197 5.73 -18.47 -30.03
C GLY A 197 6.54 -17.54 -29.12
N ILE A 198 6.10 -17.41 -27.87
CA ILE A 198 6.73 -16.52 -26.89
C ILE A 198 6.72 -17.14 -25.51
N ASP A 199 7.78 -16.89 -24.76
CA ASP A 199 7.93 -17.28 -23.36
C ASP A 199 7.92 -16.03 -22.48
N GLY A 200 7.41 -16.15 -21.26
CA GLY A 200 7.35 -15.02 -20.34
C GLY A 200 6.88 -15.41 -18.95
N ASN A 201 6.47 -14.40 -18.18
CA ASN A 201 5.80 -14.57 -16.89
C ASN A 201 4.42 -13.94 -16.94
N LEU A 202 3.46 -14.56 -16.28
CA LEU A 202 2.14 -13.98 -16.07
C LEU A 202 1.74 -14.15 -14.61
N GLY A 203 0.87 -13.28 -14.13
CA GLY A 203 0.51 -13.36 -12.72
C GLY A 203 -0.39 -12.26 -12.22
N LEU A 204 -0.58 -12.29 -10.90
CA LEU A 204 -1.32 -11.32 -10.13
C LEU A 204 -0.45 -10.80 -9.01
N ALA A 205 -0.58 -9.53 -8.69
CA ALA A 205 0.01 -8.92 -7.52
C ALA A 205 -1.03 -8.07 -6.79
N ALA A 206 -0.98 -8.04 -5.46
CA ALA A 206 -1.78 -7.14 -4.66
C ALA A 206 -1.01 -6.66 -3.45
N GLY A 207 -1.34 -5.44 -3.03
CA GLY A 207 -0.69 -4.79 -1.90
C GLY A 207 -1.66 -3.95 -1.10
N SER A 208 -1.40 -3.86 0.20
CA SER A 208 -2.18 -3.09 1.16
C SER A 208 -1.21 -2.41 2.11
N PHE A 209 -1.29 -1.10 2.24
CA PHE A 209 -0.37 -0.26 3.01
C PHE A 209 -1.18 0.72 3.87
N ALA A 210 -0.88 0.77 5.15
CA ALA A 210 -1.47 1.70 6.11
C ALA A 210 -0.34 2.47 6.79
N THR A 211 -0.22 3.76 6.48
CA THR A 211 0.92 4.59 6.87
C THR A 211 0.50 5.85 7.61
N VAL A 212 1.34 6.24 8.56
CA VAL A 212 1.24 7.50 9.29
C VAL A 212 2.56 8.23 9.18
N SER A 213 2.51 9.44 8.64
CA SER A 213 3.68 10.30 8.59
C SER A 213 3.84 11.05 9.92
N ALA A 214 5.08 11.19 10.38
CA ALA A 214 5.38 11.98 11.57
C ALA A 214 5.09 13.46 11.28
N VAL A 215 3.93 13.95 11.71
CA VAL A 215 3.61 15.38 11.67
C VAL A 215 4.10 16.02 12.98
N PRO A 216 4.77 17.19 12.95
CA PRO A 216 5.15 17.91 14.17
C PRO A 216 3.95 18.08 15.09
N GLU A 217 4.08 17.62 16.34
CA GLU A 217 2.95 17.66 17.26
C GLU A 217 2.43 19.10 17.41
N PRO A 218 1.09 19.32 17.49
CA PRO A 218 0.53 20.64 17.77
C PRO A 218 1.13 21.31 19.02
N SER A 219 1.54 20.49 20.00
CA SER A 219 2.25 20.90 21.21
C SER A 219 3.58 21.60 20.90
N GLN A 220 4.29 21.20 19.84
CA GLN A 220 5.56 21.81 19.43
C GLN A 220 5.35 23.23 18.91
N TYR A 221 4.28 23.46 18.12
CA TYR A 221 3.90 24.80 17.70
C TYR A 221 3.43 25.65 18.87
N ALA A 222 2.64 25.07 19.78
CA ALA A 222 2.19 25.76 20.99
C ALA A 222 3.37 26.13 21.90
N MET A 223 4.32 25.21 22.12
CA MET A 223 5.53 25.43 22.91
C MET A 223 6.47 26.42 22.25
N PHE A 224 6.58 26.40 20.92
CA PHE A 224 7.31 27.41 20.16
C PHE A 224 6.66 28.78 20.31
N ALA A 225 5.34 28.89 20.14
CA ALA A 225 4.60 30.13 20.32
C ALA A 225 4.69 30.67 21.76
N LEU A 226 4.57 29.79 22.76
CA LEU A 226 4.76 30.12 24.17
C LEU A 226 6.20 30.56 24.44
N GLY A 227 7.20 29.90 23.85
CA GLY A 227 8.61 30.28 23.90
C GLY A 227 8.84 31.68 23.35
N LEU A 228 8.29 31.97 22.16
CA LEU A 228 8.34 33.30 21.54
C LEU A 228 7.63 34.36 22.38
N ALA A 229 6.45 34.06 22.93
CA ALA A 229 5.73 34.97 23.81
C ALA A 229 6.53 35.27 25.09
N GLY A 230 7.15 34.25 25.69
CA GLY A 230 8.02 34.39 26.85
C GLY A 230 9.25 35.24 26.58
N LEU A 231 9.92 35.01 25.44
CA LEU A 231 11.05 35.82 24.98
C LEU A 231 10.65 37.28 24.74
N GLY A 232 9.53 37.51 24.05
CA GLY A 232 8.98 38.84 23.81
C GLY A 232 8.67 39.60 25.11
N TRP A 233 8.07 38.93 26.08
CA TRP A 233 7.78 39.52 27.40
C TRP A 233 9.06 39.90 28.16
N ARG A 234 10.08 39.03 28.12
CA ARG A 234 11.38 39.29 28.76
C ARG A 234 12.10 40.49 28.13
N LEU A 235 12.13 40.58 26.80
CA LEU A 235 12.74 41.70 26.07
C LEU A 235 12.02 43.02 26.33
N ARG A 236 10.69 43.02 26.42
CA ARG A 236 9.89 44.19 26.81
C ARG A 236 10.29 44.68 28.20
N ARG A 237 10.46 43.77 29.17
CA ARG A 237 10.80 44.11 30.55
C ARG A 237 12.24 44.64 30.69
N SER A 238 13.18 44.15 29.90
CA SER A 238 14.57 44.65 29.94
C SER A 238 14.72 46.06 29.35
N ARG A 239 13.90 46.45 28.37
CA ARG A 239 13.90 47.81 27.81
C ARG A 239 13.43 48.85 28.84
N ASN A 240 12.37 48.55 29.57
CA ASN A 240 11.83 49.46 30.61
C ASN A 240 12.78 49.67 31.81
N ARG A 241 13.78 48.78 32.02
CA ARG A 241 14.80 48.95 33.06
C ARG A 241 15.95 49.87 32.65
N LYS A 242 16.19 50.08 31.34
CA LYS A 242 17.27 50.95 30.85
C LYS A 242 16.86 52.43 30.74
N SER A 243 15.57 52.76 30.80
CA SER A 243 15.08 54.15 30.79
C SER A 243 14.93 54.76 32.20
N GLY A 244 15.49 54.10 33.23
CA GLY A 244 15.44 54.53 34.63
C GLY A 244 16.83 54.62 35.23
N ASN A 245 17.67 55.49 34.68
CA ASN A 245 18.77 56.12 35.40
C ASN A 245 18.86 57.57 34.88
N PRO A 246 19.06 58.55 35.77
CA PRO A 246 18.49 59.90 35.74
C PRO A 246 18.91 60.78 34.56
#